data_AF-J3KXC4-F1
#
_entry.id   AF-J3KXC4-F1
#
_cell.length_a   1.000
_cell.length_b   1.000
_cell.length_c   1.000
_cell.angle_alpha   90.00
_cell.angle_beta   90.00
_cell.angle_gamma   90.00
#
_symmetry.space_group_name_H-M   'P 1'
#
loop_
_entity.id
_entity.type
_entity.pdbx_description
1 polymer ?
#
loop_
_entity_poly.entity_id
_entity_poly.type
_entity_poly.pdbx_seq_one_letter_code
_entity_poly.pdbx_strand_id
1 'polypeptide(L)'
;MMDIWHAPCPLKIKHFLWLADRDRIQSVFQLRKEVGGGGGALIFFFCILCGQIEDARHIIFDCPIAIFMWCVCKLAFCWNTRPNSFEHFYQLCIRRAGNRNSRWGTTLLAAVSWSLWNTRNDMIFRNKIVSSPVTIIFRIICLLRNWRTLLKSKEEAMMDQAIEKLQDSVS
;
A
#
# COMPACT_ATOMS: atom_id res chain seq x y z
N MET A 1 -2.76 6.59 -15.99
CA MET A 1 -2.54 7.38 -14.76
C MET A 1 -3.77 7.24 -13.89
N MET A 2 -3.64 6.64 -12.71
CA MET A 2 -4.73 6.53 -11.74
C MET A 2 -5.16 7.91 -11.24
N ASP A 3 -6.46 8.11 -11.09
CA ASP A 3 -6.99 9.32 -10.49
C ASP A 3 -6.93 9.24 -8.95
N ILE A 4 -5.73 9.49 -8.42
CA ILE A 4 -5.41 9.50 -6.98
C ILE A 4 -6.23 10.56 -6.23
N TRP A 5 -6.58 11.65 -6.90
CA TRP A 5 -7.17 12.82 -6.27
C TRP A 5 -8.63 12.62 -5.89
N HIS A 6 -9.35 11.72 -6.57
CA HIS A 6 -10.73 11.38 -6.26
C HIS A 6 -10.88 10.26 -5.24
N ALA A 7 -9.78 9.65 -4.77
CA ALA A 7 -9.83 8.63 -3.73
C ALA A 7 -10.42 9.20 -2.42
N PRO A 8 -11.39 8.55 -1.77
CA PRO A 8 -11.88 8.88 -0.43
C PRO A 8 -10.82 8.52 0.63
N CYS A 9 -9.77 9.33 0.74
CA CYS A 9 -8.78 9.23 1.80
C CYS A 9 -8.22 10.62 2.16
N PRO A 10 -7.57 10.78 3.31
CA PRO A 10 -6.97 12.04 3.71
C PRO A 10 -5.96 12.56 2.69
N LEU A 11 -5.87 13.89 2.54
CA LEU A 11 -4.98 14.54 1.57
C LEU A 11 -3.51 14.11 1.73
N LYS A 12 -3.04 13.92 2.97
CA LYS A 12 -1.71 13.39 3.27
C LYS A 12 -1.41 12.06 2.56
N ILE A 13 -2.40 11.18 2.48
CA ILE A 13 -2.28 9.86 1.86
C ILE A 13 -2.26 9.98 0.32
N LYS A 14 -3.05 10.90 -0.23
CA LYS A 14 -3.04 11.21 -1.67
C LYS A 14 -1.67 11.70 -2.12
N HIS A 15 -1.09 12.66 -1.38
CA HIS A 15 0.26 13.15 -1.65
C HIS A 15 1.30 12.03 -1.54
N PHE A 16 1.22 11.20 -0.50
CA PHE A 16 2.08 10.03 -0.36
C PHE A 16 1.99 9.11 -1.59
N LEU A 17 0.78 8.77 -2.02
CA LEU A 17 0.58 7.86 -3.15
C LEU A 17 1.08 8.47 -4.47
N TRP A 18 0.87 9.78 -4.65
CA TRP A 18 1.39 10.53 -5.80
C TRP A 18 2.93 10.58 -5.84
N LEU A 19 3.57 10.69 -4.67
CA LEU A 19 5.03 10.56 -4.55
C LEU A 19 5.48 9.12 -4.85
N ALA A 20 4.73 8.12 -4.40
CA ALA A 20 5.09 6.72 -4.54
C ALA A 20 5.07 6.27 -6.02
N ASP A 21 4.04 6.69 -6.75
CA ASP A 21 3.90 6.49 -8.19
C ASP A 21 5.06 7.09 -9.01
N ARG A 22 5.73 8.11 -8.46
CA ARG A 22 6.91 8.78 -9.06
C ARG A 22 8.23 8.29 -8.52
N ASP A 23 8.23 7.26 -7.68
CA ASP A 23 9.41 6.76 -6.98
C ASP A 23 10.10 7.85 -6.12
N ARG A 24 9.29 8.72 -5.50
CA ARG A 24 9.72 9.85 -4.67
C ARG A 24 9.24 9.78 -3.22
N ILE A 25 8.69 8.65 -2.79
CA ILE A 25 8.50 8.44 -1.34
C ILE A 25 9.88 8.34 -0.70
N GLN A 26 9.97 8.76 0.56
CA GLN A 26 11.19 8.62 1.34
C GLN A 26 11.52 7.13 1.52
N SER A 27 12.19 6.55 0.53
CA SER A 27 13.28 5.62 0.77
C SER A 27 14.42 6.46 1.41
N VAL A 28 15.35 5.80 2.10
CA VAL A 28 16.40 6.49 2.89
C VAL A 28 17.24 7.48 2.05
N PHE A 29 17.14 7.41 0.72
CA PHE A 29 17.70 8.36 -0.26
C PHE A 29 17.47 9.84 0.09
N GLN A 30 16.28 10.22 0.54
CA GLN A 30 15.96 11.63 0.77
C GLN A 30 16.50 12.18 2.10
N LEU A 31 16.76 11.32 3.11
CA LEU A 31 17.22 11.72 4.45
C LEU A 31 18.73 12.00 4.52
N ARG A 32 19.52 11.49 3.56
CA ARG A 32 20.99 11.73 3.51
C ARG A 32 21.40 13.05 2.91
N LYS A 33 20.52 13.75 2.20
CA LYS A 33 20.85 15.09 1.71
C LYS A 33 20.99 16.09 2.87
N GLU A 34 20.45 15.76 4.05
CA GLU A 34 20.48 16.61 5.24
C GLU A 34 21.46 16.11 6.33
N VAL A 35 21.85 14.83 6.35
CA VAL A 35 22.77 14.28 7.36
C VAL A 35 24.08 13.85 6.69
N GLY A 36 25.06 14.75 6.74
CA GLY A 36 26.36 14.60 6.10
C GLY A 36 27.16 13.38 6.57
N GLY A 37 27.82 12.73 5.59
CA GLY A 37 29.11 12.03 5.72
C GLY A 37 29.24 10.94 6.78
N GLY A 38 29.30 9.67 6.34
CA GLY A 38 29.93 8.62 7.14
C GLY A 38 29.45 7.20 6.84
N GLY A 39 30.23 6.46 6.03
CA GLY A 39 30.47 5.01 6.12
C GLY A 39 29.34 3.97 6.01
N GLY A 40 28.09 4.25 6.38
CA GLY A 40 27.02 3.24 6.52
C GLY A 40 26.02 3.19 5.37
N ALA A 41 26.43 3.44 4.12
CA ALA A 41 25.52 3.69 2.98
C ALA A 41 24.79 2.46 2.42
N LEU A 42 25.43 1.29 2.47
CA LEU A 42 24.99 0.15 1.69
C LEU A 42 23.78 -0.56 2.28
N ILE A 43 23.61 -0.58 3.60
CA ILE A 43 22.50 -1.29 4.28
C ILE A 43 21.11 -0.73 3.91
N PHE A 44 21.01 0.53 3.52
CA PHE A 44 19.72 1.20 3.32
C PHE A 44 19.22 1.21 1.87
N PHE A 45 20.07 0.83 0.91
CA PHE A 45 19.62 0.54 -0.44
C PHE A 45 18.89 -0.80 -0.51
N PHE A 46 19.13 -1.68 0.46
CA PHE A 46 18.58 -3.02 0.45
C PHE A 46 17.45 -3.15 1.47
N CYS A 47 16.40 -3.87 1.08
CA CYS A 47 15.30 -4.18 1.96
C CYS A 47 15.79 -5.10 3.08
N ILE A 48 15.54 -4.72 4.34
CA ILE A 48 15.94 -5.51 5.51
C ILE A 48 15.32 -6.93 5.54
N LEU A 49 14.22 -7.14 4.81
CA LEU A 49 13.51 -8.43 4.78
C LEU A 49 14.05 -9.41 3.73
N CYS A 50 14.62 -8.92 2.62
CA CYS A 50 15.02 -9.78 1.50
C CYS A 50 16.34 -9.41 0.80
N GLY A 51 16.99 -8.33 1.22
CA GLY A 51 18.28 -7.88 0.67
C GLY A 51 18.21 -7.33 -0.75
N GLN A 52 17.03 -7.15 -1.35
CA GLN A 52 16.86 -6.57 -2.69
C GLN A 52 16.87 -5.05 -2.66
N ILE A 53 17.17 -4.39 -3.78
CA ILE A 53 17.13 -2.92 -3.87
C ILE A 53 15.72 -2.42 -3.50
N GLU A 54 15.66 -1.50 -2.55
CA GLU A 54 14.44 -0.98 -1.95
C GLU A 54 14.06 0.37 -2.59
N ASP A 55 13.35 0.31 -3.72
CA ASP A 55 12.66 1.45 -4.33
C ASP A 55 11.16 1.47 -3.94
N ALA A 56 10.40 2.46 -4.41
CA ALA A 56 8.97 2.56 -4.07
C ALA A 56 8.16 1.36 -4.58
N ARG A 57 8.53 0.83 -5.75
CA ARG A 57 7.90 -0.37 -6.32
C ARG A 57 8.17 -1.57 -5.43
N HIS A 58 9.40 -1.74 -4.96
CA HIS A 58 9.77 -2.80 -4.05
C HIS A 58 8.97 -2.72 -2.75
N ILE A 59 8.95 -1.55 -2.10
CA ILE A 59 8.21 -1.35 -0.83
C ILE A 59 6.73 -1.71 -0.99
N ILE A 60 6.13 -1.34 -2.13
CA ILE A 60 4.68 -1.44 -2.31
C ILE A 60 4.26 -2.75 -2.97
N PHE A 61 5.07 -3.38 -3.81
CA PHE A 61 4.67 -4.54 -4.62
C PHE A 61 5.59 -5.76 -4.49
N ASP A 62 6.90 -5.58 -4.40
CA ASP A 62 7.86 -6.70 -4.57
C ASP A 62 8.47 -7.21 -3.26
N CYS A 63 8.43 -6.45 -2.18
CA CYS A 63 8.90 -6.87 -0.87
C CYS A 63 8.09 -8.11 -0.42
N PRO A 64 8.70 -9.14 0.24
CA PRO A 64 7.96 -10.34 0.63
C PRO A 64 6.67 -10.07 1.41
N ILE A 65 6.66 -9.03 2.23
CA ILE A 65 5.49 -8.60 3.00
C ILE A 65 4.43 -7.92 2.12
N ALA A 66 4.87 -7.13 1.14
CA ALA A 66 4.02 -6.49 0.14
C ALA A 66 3.39 -7.53 -0.78
N ILE A 67 4.20 -8.50 -1.23
CA ILE A 67 3.72 -9.72 -1.87
C ILE A 67 2.65 -10.27 -0.95
N PHE A 68 2.93 -10.82 0.22
CA PHE A 68 1.92 -11.46 1.07
C PHE A 68 0.58 -10.67 1.18
N MET A 69 0.61 -9.36 1.47
CA MET A 69 -0.59 -8.49 1.48
C MET A 69 -1.41 -8.54 0.19
N TRP A 70 -0.75 -8.40 -0.97
CA TRP A 70 -1.45 -8.44 -2.23
C TRP A 70 -1.94 -9.85 -2.61
N CYS A 71 -1.47 -10.95 -1.99
CA CYS A 71 -2.08 -12.29 -2.16
C CYS A 71 -3.42 -12.30 -1.48
N VAL A 72 -3.47 -11.76 -0.26
CA VAL A 72 -4.72 -11.67 0.50
C VAL A 72 -5.73 -10.87 -0.30
N CYS A 73 -5.34 -9.71 -0.85
CA CYS A 73 -6.22 -8.95 -1.75
C CYS A 73 -6.62 -9.76 -3.00
N LYS A 74 -5.66 -10.46 -3.62
CA LYS A 74 -5.95 -11.30 -4.79
C LYS A 74 -7.02 -12.36 -4.47
N LEU A 75 -6.90 -13.05 -3.33
CA LEU A 75 -7.85 -14.06 -2.89
C LEU A 75 -9.20 -13.43 -2.54
N ALA A 76 -9.20 -12.40 -1.69
CA ALA A 76 -10.40 -11.68 -1.25
C ALA A 76 -11.25 -11.16 -2.42
N PHE A 77 -10.59 -10.65 -3.47
CA PHE A 77 -11.26 -10.01 -4.62
C PHE A 77 -11.29 -10.90 -5.87
N CYS A 78 -10.89 -12.17 -5.75
CA CYS A 78 -10.80 -13.14 -6.82
C CYS A 78 -10.04 -12.64 -8.06
N TRP A 79 -8.95 -11.89 -7.86
CA TRP A 79 -8.10 -11.40 -8.95
C TRP A 79 -7.27 -12.53 -9.57
N ASN A 80 -7.06 -12.49 -10.88
CA ASN A 80 -6.28 -13.53 -11.58
C ASN A 80 -4.79 -13.44 -11.21
N THR A 81 -4.30 -12.22 -11.06
CA THR A 81 -2.91 -11.91 -10.74
C THR A 81 -2.85 -10.93 -9.57
N ARG A 82 -1.68 -10.91 -8.93
CA ARG A 82 -1.32 -9.89 -7.96
C ARG A 82 -0.82 -8.65 -8.73
N PRO A 83 -1.13 -7.42 -8.29
CA PRO A 83 -0.45 -6.24 -8.81
C PRO A 83 1.06 -6.31 -8.53
N ASN A 84 1.87 -5.86 -9.48
CA ASN A 84 3.34 -5.74 -9.38
C ASN A 84 3.83 -4.31 -9.66
N SER A 85 2.91 -3.40 -9.92
CA SER A 85 3.18 -1.99 -10.21
C SER A 85 1.88 -1.21 -10.09
N PHE A 86 2.00 0.12 -10.00
CA PHE A 86 0.86 1.03 -10.05
C PHE A 86 0.06 0.85 -11.35
N GLU A 87 0.74 0.74 -12.49
CA GLU A 87 0.08 0.56 -13.78
C GLU A 87 -0.67 -0.78 -13.87
N HIS A 88 -0.05 -1.88 -13.42
CA HIS A 88 -0.73 -3.18 -13.39
C HIS A 88 -1.93 -3.18 -12.44
N PHE A 89 -1.81 -2.53 -11.27
CA PHE A 89 -2.95 -2.34 -10.37
C PHE A 89 -4.10 -1.58 -11.05
N TYR A 90 -3.78 -0.52 -11.79
CA TYR A 90 -4.77 0.27 -12.52
C TYR A 90 -5.52 -0.58 -13.55
N GLN A 91 -4.77 -1.38 -14.32
CA GLN A 91 -5.34 -2.29 -15.31
C GLN A 91 -6.23 -3.37 -14.68
N LEU A 92 -5.85 -3.92 -13.52
CA LEU A 92 -6.66 -4.85 -12.76
C LEU A 92 -8.00 -4.22 -12.33
N CYS A 93 -7.96 -2.96 -11.90
CA CYS A 93 -9.16 -2.24 -11.46
C CYS A 93 -10.08 -1.81 -12.62
N ILE A 94 -9.54 -1.39 -13.77
CA ILE A 94 -10.38 -1.00 -14.91
C ILE A 94 -11.09 -2.20 -15.53
N ARG A 95 -10.35 -3.29 -15.80
CA ARG A 95 -10.85 -4.45 -16.56
C ARG A 95 -12.03 -5.14 -15.89
N ARG A 96 -12.10 -5.11 -14.56
CA ARG A 96 -13.12 -5.85 -13.81
C ARG A 96 -14.39 -5.03 -13.54
N ALA A 97 -14.37 -3.72 -13.76
CA ALA A 97 -15.12 -2.84 -12.89
C ALA A 97 -15.71 -1.59 -13.54
N GLY A 98 -15.19 -1.18 -14.71
CA GLY A 98 -15.56 0.08 -15.34
C GLY A 98 -15.16 1.31 -14.52
N ASN A 99 -15.34 2.51 -15.09
CA ASN A 99 -14.84 3.78 -14.52
C ASN A 99 -15.28 4.06 -13.07
N ARG A 100 -16.44 3.54 -12.63
CA ARG A 100 -16.97 3.77 -11.27
C ARG A 100 -16.17 3.08 -10.17
N ASN A 101 -15.46 1.99 -10.46
CA ASN A 101 -14.68 1.27 -9.46
C ASN A 101 -13.24 1.81 -9.30
N SER A 102 -12.89 2.86 -10.05
CA SER A 102 -11.60 3.54 -9.91
C SER A 102 -11.42 4.10 -8.49
N ARG A 103 -12.45 4.67 -7.87
CA ARG A 103 -12.32 5.33 -6.56
C ARG A 103 -12.07 4.34 -5.42
N TRP A 104 -12.85 3.25 -5.38
CA TRP A 104 -12.62 2.15 -4.45
C TRP A 104 -11.21 1.58 -4.63
N GLY A 105 -10.80 1.32 -5.88
CA GLY A 105 -9.52 0.69 -6.19
C GLY A 105 -8.36 1.53 -5.69
N THR A 106 -8.41 2.82 -5.97
CA THR A 106 -7.39 3.75 -5.50
C THR A 106 -7.40 3.92 -3.98
N THR A 107 -8.54 3.73 -3.32
CA THR A 107 -8.64 3.72 -1.85
C THR A 107 -7.98 2.49 -1.24
N LEU A 108 -8.24 1.30 -1.80
CA LEU A 108 -7.57 0.07 -1.39
C LEU A 108 -6.06 0.21 -1.59
N LEU A 109 -5.64 0.68 -2.77
CA LEU A 109 -4.23 0.92 -3.07
C LEU A 109 -3.60 1.88 -2.05
N ALA A 110 -4.28 2.98 -1.73
CA ALA A 110 -3.82 3.93 -0.72
C ALA A 110 -3.68 3.26 0.65
N ALA A 111 -4.66 2.46 1.09
CA ALA A 111 -4.64 1.80 2.40
C ALA A 111 -3.51 0.76 2.51
N VAL A 112 -3.33 -0.07 1.48
CA VAL A 112 -2.27 -1.09 1.41
C VAL A 112 -0.90 -0.43 1.35
N SER A 113 -0.69 0.51 0.42
CA SER A 113 0.59 1.19 0.24
C SER A 113 1.01 1.96 1.49
N TRP A 114 0.06 2.66 2.13
CA TRP A 114 0.32 3.38 3.37
C TRP A 114 0.68 2.44 4.52
N SER A 115 -0.02 1.30 4.64
CA SER A 115 0.24 0.32 5.70
C SER A 115 1.60 -0.33 5.53
N LEU A 116 1.99 -0.69 4.30
CA LEU A 116 3.30 -1.24 3.97
C LEU A 116 4.42 -0.25 4.27
N TRP A 117 4.29 1.00 3.82
CA TRP A 117 5.29 2.03 4.07
C TRP A 117 5.48 2.33 5.55
N ASN A 118 4.39 2.43 6.33
CA ASN A 118 4.51 2.62 7.78
C ASN A 118 5.14 1.41 8.46
N THR A 119 4.81 0.19 8.02
CA THR A 119 5.42 -1.03 8.57
C THR A 119 6.92 -1.03 8.31
N ARG A 120 7.35 -0.71 7.08
CA ARG A 120 8.76 -0.55 6.73
C ARG A 120 9.46 0.50 7.59
N ASN A 121 8.84 1.65 7.80
CA ASN A 121 9.40 2.71 8.65
C ASN A 121 9.46 2.32 10.13
N ASP A 122 8.46 1.62 10.64
CA ASP A 122 8.47 1.08 12.01
C ASP A 122 9.63 0.08 12.19
N MET A 123 9.90 -0.78 11.19
CA MET A 123 11.05 -1.70 11.23
C MET A 123 12.38 -0.96 11.22
N ILE A 124 12.55 0.04 10.36
CA ILE A 124 13.84 0.72 10.17
C ILE A 124 14.15 1.74 11.25
N PHE A 125 13.17 2.57 11.64
CA PHE A 125 13.41 3.70 12.54
C PHE A 125 13.05 3.41 14.00
N ARG A 126 12.26 2.37 14.26
CA ARG A 126 11.81 2.02 15.61
C ARG A 126 12.23 0.61 16.02
N ASN A 127 13.01 -0.08 15.20
CA ASN A 127 13.48 -1.44 15.42
C ASN A 127 12.33 -2.42 15.79
N LYS A 128 11.13 -2.18 15.25
CA LYS A 128 9.96 -3.02 15.50
C LYS A 128 9.97 -4.18 14.53
N ILE A 129 10.02 -5.41 15.03
CA ILE A 129 9.86 -6.59 14.19
C ILE A 129 8.37 -6.80 13.92
N VAL A 130 8.01 -7.09 12.67
CA VAL A 130 6.63 -7.47 12.33
C VAL A 130 6.34 -8.84 12.92
N SER A 131 5.65 -8.87 14.06
CA SER A 131 5.34 -10.12 14.78
C SER A 131 4.41 -11.04 13.97
N SER A 132 3.50 -10.46 13.18
CA SER A 132 2.64 -11.21 12.26
C SER A 132 2.20 -10.33 11.09
N PRO A 133 2.30 -10.79 9.83
CA PRO A 133 1.78 -10.08 8.67
C PRO A 133 0.28 -9.74 8.78
N VAL A 134 -0.49 -10.52 9.55
CA VAL A 134 -1.93 -10.29 9.78
C VAL A 134 -2.19 -8.93 10.44
N THR A 135 -1.25 -8.41 11.24
CA THR A 135 -1.37 -7.09 11.86
C THR A 135 -1.48 -5.96 10.83
N ILE A 136 -0.87 -6.13 9.65
CA ILE A 136 -0.93 -5.17 8.56
C ILE A 136 -2.31 -5.21 7.91
N ILE A 137 -2.92 -6.40 7.81
CA ILE A 137 -4.27 -6.58 7.27
C ILE A 137 -5.29 -5.89 8.16
N PHE A 138 -5.19 -6.06 9.49
CA PHE A 138 -6.01 -5.31 10.44
C PHE A 138 -5.80 -3.80 10.30
N ARG A 139 -4.56 -3.33 10.11
CA ARG A 139 -4.28 -1.90 9.87
C ARG A 139 -4.96 -1.41 8.59
N ILE A 140 -4.92 -2.19 7.50
CA ILE A 140 -5.61 -1.88 6.24
C ILE A 140 -7.12 -1.79 6.47
N ILE A 141 -7.72 -2.77 7.14
CA ILE A 141 -9.16 -2.79 7.46
C ILE A 141 -9.55 -1.56 8.30
N CYS A 142 -8.76 -1.22 9.32
CA CYS A 142 -9.00 -0.03 10.14
C CYS A 142 -8.95 1.27 9.31
N LEU A 143 -7.99 1.40 8.40
CA LEU A 143 -7.92 2.56 7.50
C LEU A 143 -9.14 2.64 6.59
N LEU A 144 -9.55 1.53 5.98
CA LEU A 144 -10.73 1.49 5.13
C LEU A 144 -11.99 1.85 5.92
N ARG A 145 -12.19 1.31 7.13
CA ARG A 145 -13.30 1.68 8.02
C ARG A 145 -13.31 3.17 8.36
N ASN A 146 -12.15 3.74 8.68
CA ASN A 146 -12.06 5.17 8.98
C ASN A 146 -12.42 6.02 7.76
N TRP A 147 -11.96 5.62 6.58
CA TRP A 147 -12.19 6.34 5.32
C TRP A 147 -13.58 6.11 4.73
N ARG A 148 -14.32 5.11 5.23
CA ARG A 148 -15.74 4.85 4.92
C ARG A 148 -16.61 6.06 5.10
N THR A 149 -16.37 6.82 6.15
CA THR A 149 -17.13 8.04 6.47
C THR A 149 -17.00 9.14 5.41
N LEU A 150 -16.02 9.02 4.50
CA LEU A 150 -15.79 9.98 3.41
C LEU A 150 -16.53 9.61 2.11
N LEU A 151 -17.25 8.48 2.10
CA LEU A 151 -17.96 7.95 0.93
C LEU A 151 -19.44 8.33 0.92
N LYS A 152 -20.06 8.24 -0.26
CA LYS A 152 -21.52 8.30 -0.40
C LYS A 152 -22.12 6.92 -0.11
N SER A 153 -23.40 6.86 0.29
CA SER A 153 -24.05 5.61 0.75
C SER A 153 -23.85 4.38 -0.15
N LYS A 154 -23.89 4.54 -1.48
CA LYS A 154 -23.66 3.43 -2.42
C LYS A 154 -22.21 2.94 -2.42
N GLU A 155 -21.25 3.84 -2.27
CA GLU A 155 -19.82 3.51 -2.24
C GLU A 155 -19.43 2.92 -0.87
N GLU A 156 -20.10 3.33 0.21
CA GLU A 156 -19.94 2.72 1.54
C GLU A 156 -20.23 1.21 1.53
N ALA A 157 -21.37 0.81 0.94
CA ALA A 157 -21.74 -0.60 0.87
C ALA A 157 -20.70 -1.46 0.10
N MET A 158 -20.10 -0.89 -0.95
CA MET A 158 -19.02 -1.58 -1.69
C MET A 158 -17.77 -1.73 -0.85
N MET A 159 -17.44 -0.74 -0.02
CA MET A 159 -16.30 -0.83 0.87
C MET A 159 -16.55 -1.78 2.04
N ASP A 160 -17.78 -1.84 2.57
CA ASP A 160 -18.16 -2.80 3.61
C ASP A 160 -17.98 -4.24 3.12
N GLN A 161 -18.49 -4.55 1.93
CA GLN A 161 -18.26 -5.87 1.30
C GLN A 161 -16.78 -6.17 1.08
N ALA A 162 -15.97 -5.15 0.75
CA ALA A 162 -14.54 -5.34 0.56
C ALA A 162 -13.80 -5.58 1.88
N ILE A 163 -14.21 -4.89 2.95
CA ILE A 163 -13.68 -5.09 4.30
C ILE A 163 -14.01 -6.49 4.80
N GLU A 164 -15.25 -6.95 4.62
CA GLU A 164 -15.69 -8.30 4.99
C GLU A 164 -14.85 -9.37 4.29
N LYS A 165 -14.69 -9.29 2.97
CA LYS A 165 -13.84 -10.21 2.20
C LYS A 165 -12.39 -10.25 2.67
N LEU A 166 -11.83 -9.11 3.09
CA LEU A 166 -10.48 -9.05 3.66
C LEU A 166 -10.40 -9.70 5.05
N GLN A 167 -11.45 -9.58 5.86
CA GLN A 167 -11.55 -10.23 7.18
C GLN A 167 -11.68 -11.75 7.05
N ASP A 168 -12.49 -12.22 6.12
CA ASP A 168 -12.69 -13.66 5.87
C ASP A 168 -11.42 -14.32 5.32
N SER A 169 -10.58 -13.56 4.61
CA SER A 169 -9.31 -14.06 4.06
C SER A 169 -8.22 -14.28 5.12
N VAL A 170 -8.45 -13.86 6.37
CA VAL A 170 -7.50 -13.98 7.49
C VAL A 170 -8.06 -14.73 8.70
N SER A 171 -9.33 -15.14 8.65
CA SER A 171 -10.00 -15.92 9.68
C SER A 171 -9.85 -17.42 9.39
#